data_AF-Q3KPX4-F1
#
_entry.id   AF-Q3KPX4-F1
#
_cell.length_a   1.000
_cell.length_b   1.000
_cell.length_c   1.000
_cell.angle_alpha   90.00
_cell.angle_beta   90.00
_cell.angle_gamma   90.00
#
_symmetry.space_group_name_H-M   'P 1'
#
loop_
_entity.id
_entity.type
_entity.pdbx_description
1 polymer ?
#
loop_
_entity_poly.entity_id
_entity_poly.type
_entity_poly.pdbx_seq_one_letter_code
_entity_poly.pdbx_strand_id
1 'polypeptide(L)'
;MSSCRWVRPLQLTLALIKPDAVAHPVISEAVHEKILENNFLIVKRKELQWRSTDSQRFYCEHTGRFFYQRLVEFMSSGPMQAYILAHEDAIQLWRNLMGPTKVFRARIVAPETVRGNLGLTDTRNTTHGSGLITFRHPK
;
A
#
# COMPACT_ATOMS: atom_id res chain seq x y z
N MET A 1 -24.06 29.81 19.84
CA MET A 1 -22.68 29.93 19.31
C MET A 1 -22.42 28.68 18.49
N SER A 2 -22.64 28.74 17.18
CA SER A 2 -22.41 27.60 16.29
C SER A 2 -20.91 27.41 16.12
N SER A 3 -20.38 26.31 16.66
CA SER A 3 -19.00 25.89 16.47
C SER A 3 -18.74 25.73 14.97
N CYS A 4 -17.88 26.60 14.42
CA CYS A 4 -17.38 26.45 13.06
C CYS A 4 -16.52 25.18 13.04
N ARG A 5 -17.08 24.08 12.51
CA ARG A 5 -16.38 22.79 12.39
C ARG A 5 -15.24 22.98 11.39
N TRP A 6 -14.02 23.14 11.87
CA TRP A 6 -12.81 23.13 11.05
C TRP A 6 -12.72 21.76 10.37
N VAL A 7 -13.14 21.67 9.11
CA VAL A 7 -12.96 20.47 8.30
C VAL A 7 -11.47 20.32 8.05
N ARG A 8 -10.86 19.25 8.55
CA ARG A 8 -9.44 18.98 8.28
C ARG A 8 -9.28 18.67 6.78
N PRO A 9 -8.25 19.21 6.11
CA PRO A 9 -8.01 18.89 4.71
C PRO A 9 -7.68 17.40 4.57
N LEU A 10 -8.24 16.76 3.54
CA LEU A 10 -7.96 15.35 3.25
C LEU A 10 -6.51 15.18 2.76
N GLN A 11 -5.84 14.18 3.30
CA GLN A 11 -4.56 13.70 2.78
C GLN A 11 -4.79 12.64 1.71
N LEU A 12 -3.87 12.56 0.74
CA LEU A 12 -3.83 11.47 -0.22
C LEU A 12 -2.69 10.50 0.11
N THR A 13 -2.94 9.21 -0.05
CA THR A 13 -1.91 8.17 -0.02
C THR A 13 -2.01 7.27 -1.23
N LEU A 14 -0.86 6.81 -1.73
CA LEU A 14 -0.82 5.67 -2.62
C LEU A 14 -0.99 4.39 -1.80
N ALA A 15 -1.83 3.48 -2.28
CA ALA A 15 -1.90 2.11 -1.80
C ALA A 15 -1.74 1.16 -3.00
N LEU A 16 -0.80 0.23 -2.92
CA LEU A 16 -0.63 -0.83 -3.89
C LEU A 16 -0.99 -2.17 -3.24
N ILE A 17 -1.84 -2.95 -3.90
CA ILE A 17 -2.06 -4.36 -3.62
C ILE A 17 -1.18 -5.15 -4.59
N LYS A 18 -0.23 -5.90 -4.03
CA LYS A 18 0.90 -6.50 -4.74
C LYS A 18 0.52 -7.77 -5.51
N PRO A 19 1.38 -8.26 -6.43
CA PRO A 19 1.07 -9.44 -7.25
C PRO A 19 0.74 -10.71 -6.48
N ASP A 20 1.32 -10.92 -5.30
CA ASP A 20 1.00 -12.05 -4.42
C ASP A 20 -0.47 -12.02 -3.96
N ALA A 21 -0.99 -10.83 -3.64
CA ALA A 21 -2.37 -10.66 -3.22
C ALA A 21 -3.35 -10.67 -4.40
N VAL A 22 -3.00 -10.03 -5.52
CA VAL A 22 -3.87 -9.98 -6.71
C VAL A 22 -4.01 -11.34 -7.39
N ALA A 23 -3.00 -12.22 -7.30
CA ALA A 23 -3.09 -13.60 -7.76
C ALA A 23 -4.14 -14.44 -7.00
N HIS A 24 -4.61 -13.97 -5.85
CA HIS A 24 -5.62 -14.64 -5.03
C HIS A 24 -6.82 -13.70 -4.81
N PRO A 25 -7.91 -13.81 -5.60
CA PRO A 25 -9.03 -12.87 -5.57
C PRO A 25 -9.56 -12.57 -4.17
N VAL A 26 -9.73 -13.62 -3.34
CA VAL A 26 -10.19 -13.51 -1.94
C VAL A 26 -9.26 -12.63 -1.09
N ILE A 27 -7.94 -12.71 -1.28
CA ILE A 27 -6.98 -11.87 -0.57
C ILE A 27 -7.09 -10.42 -1.04
N SER A 28 -7.19 -10.19 -2.35
CA SER A 28 -7.36 -8.84 -2.89
C SER A 28 -8.67 -8.18 -2.42
N GLU A 29 -9.75 -8.96 -2.33
CA GLU A 29 -11.06 -8.54 -1.84
C GLU A 29 -11.01 -8.20 -0.34
N ALA A 30 -10.40 -9.04 0.48
CA ALA A 30 -10.21 -8.75 1.91
C ALA A 30 -9.41 -7.46 2.17
N VAL A 31 -8.42 -7.14 1.33
CA VAL A 31 -7.70 -5.85 1.41
C VAL A 31 -8.61 -4.68 0.98
N HIS A 32 -9.43 -4.88 -0.05
CA HIS A 32 -10.39 -3.88 -0.51
C HIS A 32 -11.44 -3.58 0.57
N GLU A 33 -12.01 -4.61 1.20
CA GLU A 33 -12.94 -4.47 2.32
C GLU A 33 -12.33 -3.68 3.47
N LYS A 34 -11.08 -4.00 3.87
CA LYS A 34 -10.36 -3.22 4.90
C LYS A 34 -10.22 -1.73 4.55
N ILE A 35 -10.08 -1.37 3.28
CA ILE A 35 -10.06 0.03 2.84
C ILE A 35 -11.42 0.68 3.09
N LEU A 36 -12.51 0.00 2.72
CA LEU A 36 -13.88 0.50 2.89
C LEU A 36 -14.28 0.62 4.36
N GLU A 37 -14.01 -0.41 5.17
CA GLU A 37 -14.30 -0.44 6.61
C GLU A 37 -13.61 0.68 7.40
N ASN A 38 -12.47 1.18 6.88
CA ASN A 38 -11.71 2.26 7.49
C ASN A 38 -12.01 3.64 6.88
N ASN A 39 -13.15 3.77 6.18
CA ASN A 39 -13.68 5.03 5.67
C ASN A 39 -12.72 5.80 4.75
N PHE A 40 -11.84 5.11 4.03
CA PHE A 40 -11.09 5.76 2.96
C PHE A 40 -12.00 6.11 1.79
N LEU A 41 -11.89 7.33 1.31
CA LEU A 41 -12.44 7.71 0.02
C LEU A 41 -11.51 7.18 -1.09
N ILE A 42 -12.03 6.32 -1.96
CA ILE A 42 -11.29 5.84 -3.12
C ILE A 42 -11.39 6.89 -4.23
N VAL A 43 -10.37 7.73 -4.37
CA VAL A 43 -10.31 8.78 -5.39
C VAL A 43 -10.10 8.18 -6.79
N LYS A 44 -9.24 7.15 -6.87
CA LYS A 44 -8.96 6.43 -8.12
C LYS A 44 -8.50 5.02 -7.82
N ARG A 45 -8.89 4.09 -8.67
CA ARG A 45 -8.37 2.71 -8.72
C ARG A 45 -7.89 2.40 -10.13
N LYS A 46 -6.80 1.64 -10.27
CA LYS A 46 -6.29 1.18 -11.56
C LYS A 46 -5.57 -0.16 -11.41
N GLU A 47 -5.80 -1.08 -12.34
CA GLU A 47 -4.97 -2.27 -12.50
C GLU A 47 -3.68 -1.92 -13.26
N LEU A 48 -2.56 -2.44 -12.78
CA LEU A 48 -1.24 -2.18 -13.34
C LEU A 48 -0.53 -3.51 -13.58
N GLN A 49 0.26 -3.57 -14.64
CA GLN A 49 1.23 -4.63 -14.87
C GLN A 49 2.54 -3.97 -15.28
N TRP A 50 3.49 -3.93 -14.36
CA TRP A 50 4.76 -3.25 -14.56
C TRP A 50 5.77 -4.15 -15.25
N ARG A 51 6.56 -3.55 -16.14
CA ARG A 51 7.82 -4.15 -16.60
C ARG A 51 8.89 -3.91 -15.53
N SER A 52 9.99 -4.67 -15.58
CA SER A 52 11.12 -4.47 -14.67
C SER A 52 11.64 -3.03 -14.64
N THR A 53 11.62 -2.34 -15.78
CA THR A 53 12.01 -0.92 -15.89
C THR A 53 11.10 0.02 -15.10
N ASP A 54 9.79 -0.24 -15.07
CA ASP A 54 8.83 0.56 -14.31
C ASP A 54 9.05 0.37 -12.81
N SER A 55 9.24 -0.89 -12.38
CA SER A 55 9.55 -1.23 -10.99
C SER A 55 10.87 -0.65 -10.52
N GLN A 56 11.92 -0.68 -11.35
CA GLN A 56 13.22 -0.05 -11.06
C GLN A 56 13.08 1.46 -10.88
N ARG A 57 12.32 2.12 -11.78
CA ARG A 57 12.07 3.56 -11.68
C ARG A 57 11.31 3.91 -10.40
N PHE A 58 10.31 3.10 -10.03
CA PHE A 58 9.52 3.33 -8.83
C PHE A 58 10.33 3.12 -7.53
N TYR A 59 11.19 2.11 -7.49
CA TYR A 59 11.99 1.76 -6.31
C TYR A 59 13.43 2.27 -6.36
N CYS A 60 13.75 3.28 -7.16
CA CYS A 60 15.13 3.75 -7.36
C CYS A 60 15.84 4.15 -6.06
N GLU A 61 15.11 4.66 -5.07
CA GLU A 61 15.64 4.98 -3.72
C GLU A 61 16.19 3.76 -2.97
N HIS A 62 15.88 2.55 -3.43
CA HIS A 62 16.35 1.29 -2.86
C HIS A 62 17.50 0.65 -3.67
N THR A 63 17.99 1.31 -4.72
CA THR A 63 19.15 0.80 -5.48
C THR A 63 20.35 0.55 -4.54
N GLY A 64 21.03 -0.58 -4.74
CA GLY A 64 22.16 -1.00 -3.91
C GLY A 64 21.79 -1.73 -2.61
N ARG A 65 20.50 -1.79 -2.24
CA ARG A 65 20.04 -2.62 -1.11
C ARG A 65 20.05 -4.10 -1.53
N PHE A 66 20.44 -5.00 -0.62
CA PHE A 66 20.52 -6.44 -0.89
C PHE A 66 19.21 -7.08 -1.40
N PHE A 67 18.05 -6.48 -1.05
CA PHE A 67 16.73 -6.97 -1.46
C PHE A 67 16.20 -6.31 -2.75
N TYR A 68 16.90 -5.34 -3.32
CA TYR A 68 16.39 -4.49 -4.40
C TYR A 68 15.99 -5.30 -5.64
N GLN A 69 16.88 -6.17 -6.11
CA GLN A 69 16.64 -6.96 -7.32
C GLN A 69 15.41 -7.87 -7.15
N ARG A 70 15.31 -8.56 -6.01
CA ARG A 70 14.16 -9.39 -5.67
C ARG A 70 12.86 -8.59 -5.60
N LEU A 71 12.90 -7.36 -5.08
CA LEU A 71 11.73 -6.47 -5.03
C LEU A 71 11.28 -6.08 -6.44
N VAL A 72 12.21 -5.67 -7.30
CA VAL A 72 11.93 -5.29 -8.70
C VAL A 72 11.32 -6.45 -9.49
N GLU A 73 11.94 -7.62 -9.41
CA GLU A 73 11.47 -8.83 -10.10
C GLU A 73 10.08 -9.22 -9.63
N PHE A 74 9.85 -9.22 -8.31
CA PHE A 74 8.55 -9.55 -7.75
C PHE A 74 7.47 -8.54 -8.15
N MET A 75 7.74 -7.24 -8.08
CA MET A 75 6.74 -6.24 -8.44
C MET A 75 6.44 -6.23 -9.95
N SER A 76 7.28 -6.87 -10.77
CA SER A 76 7.07 -7.03 -12.21
C SER A 76 6.56 -8.41 -12.60
N SER A 77 6.28 -9.29 -11.63
CA SER A 77 5.96 -10.70 -11.91
C SER A 77 4.49 -10.95 -12.28
N GLY A 78 3.63 -9.93 -12.22
CA GLY A 78 2.20 -10.10 -12.46
C GLY A 78 1.40 -8.82 -12.26
N PRO A 79 0.06 -8.89 -12.38
CA PRO A 79 -0.82 -7.75 -12.17
C PRO A 79 -0.81 -7.30 -10.71
N MET A 80 -1.03 -6.01 -10.50
CA MET A 80 -1.21 -5.37 -9.20
C MET A 80 -2.36 -4.38 -9.27
N GLN A 81 -2.89 -3.96 -8.12
CA GLN A 81 -3.92 -2.91 -8.06
C GLN A 81 -3.37 -1.68 -7.34
N ALA A 82 -3.53 -0.51 -7.96
CA ALA A 82 -3.17 0.77 -7.39
C ALA A 82 -4.40 1.57 -7.02
N TYR A 83 -4.34 2.21 -5.86
CA TYR A 83 -5.37 3.08 -5.32
C TYR A 83 -4.76 4.43 -4.94
N ILE A 84 -5.49 5.50 -5.25
CA ILE A 84 -5.35 6.80 -4.61
C ILE A 84 -6.46 6.86 -3.56
N LEU A 85 -6.06 6.84 -2.29
CA LEU A 85 -6.97 6.88 -1.15
C LEU A 85 -6.91 8.25 -0.48
N ALA A 86 -8.07 8.78 -0.07
CA ALA A 86 -8.20 10.02 0.66
C ALA A 86 -8.83 9.81 2.04
N HIS A 87 -8.25 10.45 3.05
CA HIS A 87 -8.72 10.44 4.44
C HIS A 87 -8.02 11.58 5.20
N GLU A 88 -8.55 12.07 6.32
CA GLU A 88 -7.92 13.16 7.10
C GLU A 88 -6.47 12.82 7.51
N ASP A 89 -6.21 11.55 7.84
CA ASP A 89 -4.90 11.01 8.20
C ASP A 89 -4.46 9.84 7.29
N ALA A 90 -4.70 9.94 5.98
CA ALA A 90 -4.62 8.82 5.03
C ALA A 90 -3.32 8.02 5.08
N ILE A 91 -2.17 8.70 5.15
CA ILE A 91 -0.86 8.03 5.13
C ILE A 91 -0.65 7.23 6.41
N GLN A 92 -0.89 7.85 7.57
CA GLN A 92 -0.67 7.18 8.86
C GLN A 92 -1.67 6.03 9.05
N LEU A 93 -2.94 6.24 8.70
CA LEU A 93 -3.97 5.23 8.80
C LEU A 93 -3.66 4.03 7.90
N TRP A 94 -3.28 4.27 6.64
CA TRP A 94 -2.94 3.18 5.73
C TRP A 94 -1.71 2.40 6.21
N ARG A 95 -0.70 3.09 6.74
CA ARG A 95 0.48 2.44 7.35
C ARG A 95 0.12 1.57 8.54
N ASN A 96 -0.78 2.02 9.40
CA ASN A 96 -1.26 1.26 10.54
C ASN A 96 -2.01 0.00 10.08
N LEU A 97 -2.92 0.13 9.10
CA LEU A 97 -3.66 -1.00 8.54
C LEU A 97 -2.76 -2.02 7.84
N MET A 98 -1.73 -1.56 7.12
CA MET A 98 -0.75 -2.45 6.54
C MET A 98 0.02 -3.23 7.61
N GLY A 99 0.38 -2.59 8.71
CA GLY A 99 1.19 -3.17 9.78
C GLY A 99 2.69 -3.26 9.46
N PRO A 100 3.49 -3.88 10.35
CA PRO A 100 4.95 -3.96 10.19
C PRO A 100 5.37 -4.61 8.86
N THR A 101 6.41 -4.08 8.22
CA THR A 101 6.91 -4.59 6.92
C THR A 101 7.36 -6.05 7.00
N LYS A 102 7.99 -6.44 8.13
CA LYS A 102 8.45 -7.82 8.35
C LYS A 102 7.28 -8.68 8.81
N VAL A 103 6.87 -9.62 7.97
CA VAL A 103 5.63 -10.40 8.15
C VAL A 103 5.68 -11.21 9.44
N PHE A 104 6.82 -11.84 9.76
CA PHE A 104 6.95 -12.61 11.00
C PHE A 104 6.69 -11.73 12.23
N ARG A 105 7.15 -10.48 12.22
CA ARG A 105 6.93 -9.53 13.31
C ARG A 105 5.48 -9.10 13.32
N ALA A 106 4.89 -8.78 12.16
CA ALA A 106 3.49 -8.39 12.05
C ALA A 106 2.55 -9.46 12.62
N ARG A 107 2.80 -10.74 12.32
CA ARG A 107 2.03 -11.88 12.87
C ARG A 107 2.04 -11.96 14.39
N ILE A 108 3.12 -11.51 15.04
CA ILE A 108 3.26 -11.57 16.49
C ILE A 108 2.65 -10.33 17.15
N VAL A 109 2.95 -9.14 16.62
CA VAL A 109 2.64 -7.87 17.31
C VAL A 109 1.34 -7.21 16.85
N ALA A 110 0.84 -7.56 15.66
CA ALA A 110 -0.34 -6.96 15.05
C ALA A 110 -0.98 -7.93 14.02
N PRO A 111 -1.41 -9.15 14.44
CA PRO A 111 -1.91 -10.20 13.55
C PRO A 111 -3.14 -9.80 12.73
N GLU A 112 -3.92 -8.83 13.18
CA GLU A 112 -5.12 -8.30 12.53
C GLU A 112 -4.84 -7.36 11.35
N THR A 113 -3.61 -6.84 11.26
CA THR A 113 -3.15 -5.99 10.14
C THR A 113 -3.07 -6.78 8.85
N VAL A 114 -3.08 -6.09 7.70
CA VAL A 114 -2.99 -6.75 6.39
C VAL A 114 -1.75 -7.65 6.29
N ARG A 115 -0.58 -7.17 6.72
CA ARG A 115 0.66 -7.97 6.67
C ARG A 115 0.70 -9.07 7.71
N GLY A 116 0.10 -8.85 8.88
CA GLY A 116 -0.02 -9.88 9.91
C GLY A 116 -0.87 -11.04 9.44
N ASN A 117 -2.04 -10.74 8.89
CA ASN A 117 -3.04 -11.73 8.49
C ASN A 117 -2.70 -12.40 7.14
N LEU A 118 -2.34 -11.59 6.13
CA LEU A 118 -2.28 -12.03 4.73
C LEU A 118 -0.85 -12.08 4.15
N GLY A 119 0.14 -11.59 4.89
CA GLY A 119 1.52 -11.54 4.43
C GLY A 119 2.17 -12.92 4.35
N LEU A 120 3.01 -13.15 3.33
CA LEU A 120 3.74 -14.40 3.13
C LEU A 120 5.23 -14.28 3.54
N THR A 121 5.90 -13.24 3.07
CA THR A 121 7.34 -12.96 3.32
C THR A 121 7.60 -11.47 3.35
N ASP A 122 8.80 -11.03 3.74
CA ASP A 122 9.15 -9.60 3.80
C ASP A 122 9.00 -8.87 2.45
N THR A 123 9.22 -9.54 1.32
CA THR A 123 8.99 -8.97 -0.02
C THR A 123 7.53 -9.14 -0.49
N ARG A 124 6.96 -10.34 -0.25
CA ARG A 124 5.55 -10.71 -0.53
C ARG A 124 4.69 -10.49 0.69
N ASN A 125 4.52 -9.22 1.04
CA ASN A 125 3.77 -8.77 2.21
C ASN A 125 2.48 -8.07 1.81
N THR A 126 1.86 -8.48 0.69
CA THR A 126 0.49 -8.10 0.27
C THR A 126 0.33 -6.65 -0.21
N THR A 127 0.92 -5.66 0.46
CA THR A 127 0.66 -4.23 0.23
C THR A 127 1.89 -3.34 0.31
N HIS A 128 1.82 -2.20 -0.39
CA HIS A 128 2.75 -1.07 -0.28
C HIS A 128 1.95 0.24 -0.12
N GLY A 129 2.58 1.25 0.47
CA GLY A 129 1.99 2.58 0.56
C GLY A 129 3.03 3.67 0.76
N SER A 130 2.60 4.92 0.60
CA SER A 130 3.47 6.08 0.74
C SER A 130 4.16 6.14 2.11
N GLY A 131 5.46 6.44 2.11
CA GLY A 131 6.25 6.58 3.34
C GLY A 131 6.12 7.96 4.00
N LEU A 132 5.85 8.99 3.21
CA LEU A 132 5.76 10.40 3.60
C LEU A 132 4.72 11.11 2.71
N ILE A 133 4.32 12.33 3.08
CA ILE A 133 3.54 13.20 2.20
C ILE A 133 4.45 13.59 1.03
N THR A 134 4.32 12.88 -0.09
CA THR A 134 4.95 13.29 -1.34
C THR A 134 3.90 13.97 -2.20
N PHE A 135 3.79 15.29 -2.08
CA PHE A 135 3.15 16.10 -3.10
C PHE A 135 4.15 16.20 -4.27
N ARG A 136 4.08 15.27 -5.22
CA ARG A 136 4.75 15.43 -6.51
C ARG A 136 3.69 15.52 -7.59
N HIS A 137 3.30 16.75 -7.92
CA HIS A 137 2.86 17.05 -9.27
C HIS A 137 4.10 16.92 -10.17
N PRO A 138 4.14 15.98 -11.13
CA PRO A 138 5.11 16.07 -12.21
C PRO A 138 4.70 17.29 -13.06
N LYS A 139 5.64 18.19 -13.30
CA LYS A 139 5.58 19.06 -14.48
C LYS A 139 5.80 18.21 -15.73
#